data_AF-A0A519YR40-F1
#
_entry.id   AF-A0A519YR40-F1
#
_cell.length_a   1.000
_cell.length_b   1.000
_cell.length_c   1.000
_cell.angle_alpha   90.00
_cell.angle_beta   90.00
_cell.angle_gamma   90.00
#
_symmetry.space_group_name_H-M   'P 1'
#
loop_
_entity.id
_entity.type
_entity.pdbx_description
1 polymer ?
#
loop_
_entity_poly.entity_id
_entity_poly.type
_entity_poly.pdbx_seq_one_letter_code
_entity_poly.pdbx_strand_id
1 'polypeptide(L)'
;MKQWVNLLLVLLLADPAGYAQLFKTVTRATASPRAYEKIEWDITLSEQFQNPYNQQEVSLDLVLTAPNGQPLVVPAYFEQNGPQSSHWKARFAPQQTGTYRGLFRLTRKAGAPQESAANPFVVAAGRKPGFLHKNDQYTFRFDNGQLFRGIGENVGWEARSFENQKFTYEYLLPTLAKNGAN
;
A
#
# COMPACT_ATOMS: atom_id res chain seq x y z
N MET A 1 50.50 -38.55 35.21
CA MET A 1 50.35 -38.16 33.79
C MET A 1 48.86 -38.17 33.47
N LYS A 2 48.24 -36.98 33.31
CA LYS A 2 46.78 -36.85 33.08
C LYS A 2 46.51 -36.85 31.57
N GLN A 3 45.72 -37.80 31.09
CA GLN A 3 45.27 -37.87 29.70
C GLN A 3 44.05 -36.94 29.52
N TRP A 4 44.11 -36.06 28.52
CA TRP A 4 43.02 -35.16 28.15
C TRP A 4 42.30 -35.78 26.95
N VAL A 5 41.03 -36.11 27.12
CA VAL A 5 40.14 -36.57 26.05
C VAL A 5 39.52 -35.32 25.42
N ASN A 6 39.87 -35.03 24.16
CA ASN A 6 39.21 -33.98 23.38
C ASN A 6 37.90 -34.55 22.81
N LEU A 7 36.77 -34.05 23.28
CA LEU A 7 35.45 -34.32 22.72
C LEU A 7 35.21 -33.36 21.55
N LEU A 8 35.24 -33.87 20.31
CA LEU A 8 34.88 -33.10 19.12
C LEU A 8 33.35 -33.12 18.96
N LEU A 9 32.72 -31.98 19.19
CA LEU A 9 31.30 -31.76 18.93
C LEU A 9 31.12 -31.49 17.42
N VAL A 10 30.62 -32.45 16.67
CA VAL A 10 30.23 -32.26 15.28
C VAL A 10 28.87 -31.57 15.26
N LEU A 11 28.87 -30.26 14.99
CA LEU A 11 27.66 -29.52 14.61
C LEU A 11 27.27 -29.93 13.20
N LEU A 12 26.24 -30.78 13.09
CA LEU A 12 25.50 -30.99 11.85
C LEU A 12 24.81 -29.68 11.48
N LEU A 13 25.45 -28.91 10.59
CA LEU A 13 24.79 -27.84 9.85
C LEU A 13 23.80 -28.53 8.89
N ALA A 14 22.53 -28.55 9.26
CA ALA A 14 21.47 -28.83 8.31
C ALA A 14 21.52 -27.72 7.26
N ASP A 15 21.94 -28.10 6.04
CA ASP A 15 21.87 -27.25 4.87
C ASP A 15 20.38 -26.88 4.69
N PRO A 16 19.97 -25.61 4.82
CA PRO A 16 18.61 -25.25 4.52
C PRO A 16 18.45 -25.47 3.02
N ALA A 17 17.85 -26.59 2.63
CA ALA A 17 17.40 -26.82 1.27
C ALA A 17 16.74 -25.52 0.80
N GLY A 18 17.30 -24.91 -0.24
CA GLY A 18 16.94 -23.57 -0.69
C GLY A 18 15.50 -23.53 -1.19
N TYR A 19 14.55 -23.44 -0.26
CA TYR A 19 13.16 -23.19 -0.59
C TYR A 19 13.11 -21.80 -1.21
N ALA A 20 12.65 -21.72 -2.46
CA ALA A 20 12.42 -20.45 -3.11
C ALA A 20 11.52 -19.59 -2.22
N GLN A 21 11.99 -18.40 -1.84
CA GLN A 21 11.25 -17.50 -0.98
C GLN A 21 9.98 -17.05 -1.69
N LEU A 22 8.82 -17.28 -1.07
CA LEU A 22 7.51 -16.93 -1.62
C LEU A 22 7.44 -15.45 -2.02
N PHE A 23 7.84 -14.56 -1.11
CA PHE A 23 8.00 -13.14 -1.41
C PHE A 23 9.34 -12.94 -2.11
N LYS A 24 9.32 -12.89 -3.45
CA LYS A 24 10.53 -12.65 -4.26
C LYS A 24 11.06 -11.23 -4.05
N THR A 25 10.19 -10.23 -4.14
CA THR A 25 10.54 -8.83 -3.89
C THR A 25 9.40 -8.09 -3.18
N VAL A 26 9.76 -7.18 -2.28
CA VAL A 26 8.85 -6.22 -1.67
C VAL A 26 9.56 -4.87 -1.64
N THR A 27 9.24 -4.02 -2.62
CA THR A 27 9.95 -2.74 -2.82
C THR A 27 9.00 -1.59 -2.58
N ARG A 28 9.40 -0.64 -1.73
CA ARG A 28 8.68 0.63 -1.60
C ARG A 28 9.14 1.57 -2.71
N ALA A 29 8.28 1.86 -3.67
CA ALA A 29 8.56 2.78 -4.78
C ALA A 29 8.73 4.24 -4.31
N THR A 30 8.07 4.60 -3.21
CA THR A 30 8.17 5.94 -2.61
C THR A 30 9.38 6.05 -1.68
N ALA A 31 10.43 6.75 -2.13
CA ALA A 31 11.67 6.90 -1.37
C ALA A 31 11.50 7.71 -0.07
N SER A 32 10.71 8.79 -0.10
CA SER A 32 10.52 9.72 1.03
C SER A 32 9.04 9.85 1.43
N PRO A 33 8.52 8.96 2.29
CA PRO A 33 7.16 9.04 2.79
C PRO A 33 6.87 10.32 3.57
N ARG A 34 5.73 10.96 3.28
CA ARG A 34 5.23 12.14 4.00
C ARG A 34 3.77 11.96 4.37
N ALA A 35 3.37 12.57 5.48
CA ALA A 35 1.98 12.54 5.94
C ALA A 35 1.03 13.04 4.83
N TYR A 36 -0.06 12.29 4.63
CA TYR A 36 -1.12 12.50 3.65
C TYR A 36 -0.70 12.39 2.16
N GLU A 37 0.52 11.95 1.89
CA GLU A 37 1.00 11.64 0.54
C GLU A 37 0.94 10.14 0.25
N LYS A 38 0.82 9.78 -1.03
CA LYS A 38 0.75 8.37 -1.44
C LYS A 38 2.12 7.70 -1.27
N ILE A 39 2.14 6.59 -0.54
CA ILE A 39 3.20 5.59 -0.53
C ILE A 39 2.75 4.42 -1.40
N GLU A 40 3.62 3.96 -2.28
CA GLU A 40 3.35 2.82 -3.16
C GLU A 40 4.42 1.72 -2.98
N TRP A 41 3.98 0.47 -3.05
CA TRP A 41 4.85 -0.71 -3.04
C TRP A 41 4.60 -1.56 -4.27
N ASP A 42 5.67 -2.16 -4.78
CA ASP A 42 5.67 -3.23 -5.78
C ASP A 42 6.06 -4.54 -5.09
N ILE A 43 5.22 -5.56 -5.24
CA ILE A 43 5.39 -6.87 -4.62
C ILE A 43 5.39 -7.94 -5.69
N THR A 44 6.39 -8.82 -5.66
CA THR A 44 6.45 -10.01 -6.51
C THR A 44 6.38 -11.26 -5.66
N LEU A 45 5.38 -12.11 -5.93
CA LEU A 45 5.25 -13.42 -5.32
C LEU A 45 5.75 -14.50 -6.28
N SER A 46 6.25 -15.63 -5.76
CA SER A 46 6.76 -16.77 -6.53
C SER A 46 5.66 -17.72 -7.02
N GLU A 47 4.41 -17.26 -7.08
CA GLU A 47 3.26 -18.07 -7.45
C GLU A 47 2.27 -17.27 -8.30
N GLN A 48 1.44 -17.98 -9.04
CA GLN A 48 0.36 -17.44 -9.85
C GLN A 48 -0.99 -17.69 -9.18
N PHE A 49 -1.97 -16.87 -9.54
CA PHE A 49 -3.33 -17.01 -9.07
C PHE A 49 -4.31 -17.11 -10.24
N GLN A 50 -5.29 -18.01 -10.12
CA GLN A 50 -6.35 -18.16 -11.12
C GLN A 50 -7.36 -17.01 -11.04
N ASN A 51 -7.80 -16.65 -9.83
CA ASN A 51 -8.76 -15.57 -9.59
C ASN A 51 -8.27 -14.61 -8.48
N PRO A 52 -7.22 -13.82 -8.76
CA PRO A 52 -6.60 -12.93 -7.75
C PRO A 52 -7.50 -11.76 -7.31
N TYR A 53 -8.63 -11.56 -7.99
CA TYR A 53 -9.59 -10.50 -7.68
C TYR A 53 -10.63 -10.93 -6.64
N ASN A 54 -10.73 -12.24 -6.33
CA ASN A 54 -11.61 -12.75 -5.29
C ASN A 54 -10.87 -12.86 -3.95
N GLN A 55 -11.13 -11.92 -3.04
CA GLN A 55 -10.48 -11.86 -1.73
C GLN A 55 -10.78 -13.06 -0.82
N GLN A 56 -11.85 -13.82 -1.09
CA GLN A 56 -12.14 -15.08 -0.39
C GLN A 56 -11.23 -16.23 -0.83
N GLU A 57 -10.64 -16.13 -2.02
CA GLU A 57 -9.68 -17.09 -2.56
C GLU A 57 -8.25 -16.71 -2.19
N VAL A 58 -7.91 -15.42 -2.37
CA VAL A 58 -6.61 -14.87 -2.00
C VAL A 58 -6.68 -13.39 -1.65
N SER A 59 -6.04 -13.00 -0.55
CA SER A 59 -5.78 -11.60 -0.21
C SER A 59 -4.29 -11.39 0.06
N LEU A 60 -3.77 -10.25 -0.38
CA LEU A 60 -2.46 -9.76 0.01
C LEU A 60 -2.67 -8.44 0.74
N ASP A 61 -2.25 -8.37 1.99
CA ASP A 61 -2.49 -7.23 2.85
C ASP A 61 -1.18 -6.70 3.42
N LEU A 62 -1.01 -5.38 3.42
CA LEU A 62 0.02 -4.71 4.21
C LEU A 62 -0.53 -4.50 5.63
N VAL A 63 0.00 -5.27 6.58
CA VAL A 63 -0.37 -5.23 8.00
C VAL A 63 0.59 -4.28 8.71
N LEU A 64 0.05 -3.18 9.23
CA LEU A 64 0.83 -2.11 9.84
C LEU A 64 0.47 -1.91 11.31
N THR A 65 1.42 -1.33 12.04
CA THR A 65 1.22 -0.65 13.31
C THR A 65 1.65 0.81 13.11
N ALA A 66 0.71 1.72 13.34
CA ALA A 66 0.93 3.16 13.27
C ALA A 66 1.85 3.64 14.41
N PRO A 67 2.41 4.86 14.31
CA PRO A 67 3.29 5.42 15.35
C PRO A 67 2.65 5.46 16.74
N ASN A 68 1.33 5.63 16.83
CA ASN A 68 0.56 5.59 18.08
C ASN A 68 0.17 4.17 18.54
N GLY A 69 0.67 3.12 17.89
CA GLY A 69 0.37 1.72 18.22
C GLY A 69 -0.91 1.16 17.59
N GLN A 70 -1.68 1.96 16.86
CA GLN A 70 -2.92 1.47 16.24
C GLN A 70 -2.64 0.49 15.09
N PRO A 71 -3.30 -0.68 15.05
CA PRO A 71 -3.19 -1.60 13.93
C PRO A 71 -3.93 -1.05 12.71
N LEU A 72 -3.35 -1.22 11.52
CA LEU A 72 -3.95 -0.88 10.24
C LEU A 72 -3.76 -2.04 9.26
N VAL A 73 -4.77 -2.29 8.43
CA VAL A 73 -4.69 -3.27 7.34
C VAL A 73 -4.95 -2.54 6.03
N VAL A 74 -4.01 -2.61 5.11
CA VAL A 74 -4.09 -1.96 3.79
C VAL A 74 -4.10 -3.04 2.72
N PRO A 75 -5.23 -3.26 2.01
CA PRO A 75 -5.27 -4.23 0.93
C PRO A 75 -4.31 -3.87 -0.20
N ALA A 76 -3.52 -4.84 -0.63
CA ALA A 76 -2.85 -4.78 -1.92
C ALA A 76 -3.83 -5.22 -3.02
N TYR A 77 -3.55 -4.81 -4.24
CA TYR A 77 -4.29 -5.21 -5.42
C TYR A 77 -3.37 -5.92 -6.40
N PHE A 78 -3.95 -6.90 -7.10
CA PHE A 78 -3.26 -7.64 -8.14
C PHE A 78 -3.08 -6.76 -9.39
N GLU A 79 -1.89 -6.81 -9.97
CA GLU A 79 -1.58 -6.13 -11.23
C GLU A 79 -1.60 -7.12 -12.39
N GLN A 80 -0.81 -8.20 -12.31
CA GLN A 80 -0.72 -9.22 -13.36
C GLN A 80 0.01 -10.50 -12.89
N ASN A 81 -0.21 -11.61 -13.61
CA ASN A 81 0.63 -12.81 -13.50
C ASN A 81 1.84 -12.67 -14.43
N GLY A 82 3.01 -13.11 -13.97
CA GLY A 82 4.18 -13.43 -14.81
C GLY A 82 4.25 -14.95 -15.06
N PRO A 83 5.27 -15.46 -15.76
CA PRO A 83 5.36 -16.89 -16.10
C PRO A 83 5.36 -17.84 -14.89
N GLN A 84 6.01 -17.45 -13.79
CA GLN A 84 6.09 -18.21 -12.53
C GLN A 84 6.09 -17.23 -11.33
N SER A 85 5.26 -16.20 -11.45
CA SER A 85 5.13 -15.15 -10.44
C SER A 85 3.80 -14.43 -10.57
N SER A 86 3.50 -13.60 -9.59
CA SER A 86 2.44 -12.61 -9.67
C SER A 86 2.95 -11.28 -9.12
N HIS A 87 2.43 -10.20 -9.69
CA HIS A 87 2.78 -8.83 -9.38
C HIS A 87 1.59 -8.16 -8.73
N TRP A 88 1.85 -7.51 -7.60
CA TRP A 88 0.87 -6.86 -6.77
C TRP A 88 1.37 -5.48 -6.38
N LYS A 89 0.44 -4.60 -6.06
CA LYS A 89 0.73 -3.25 -5.57
C LYS A 89 -0.07 -2.93 -4.33
N ALA A 90 0.52 -2.18 -3.42
CA ALA A 90 -0.20 -1.59 -2.29
C ALA A 90 -0.05 -0.07 -2.33
N ARG A 91 -1.11 0.64 -1.93
CA ARG A 91 -1.14 2.09 -1.82
C ARG A 91 -1.64 2.50 -0.45
N PHE A 92 -0.87 3.33 0.23
CA PHE A 92 -1.21 3.84 1.56
C PHE A 92 -0.91 5.32 1.65
N ALA A 93 -1.74 6.08 2.36
CA ALA A 93 -1.49 7.48 2.69
C ALA A 93 -1.47 7.62 4.22
N PRO A 94 -0.28 7.74 4.84
CA PRO A 94 -0.16 7.79 6.29
C PRO A 94 -0.74 9.09 6.84
N GLN A 95 -1.49 9.02 7.93
CA GLN A 95 -2.06 10.20 8.59
C GLN A 95 -1.18 10.73 9.74
N GLN A 96 -0.20 9.94 10.19
CA GLN A 96 0.66 10.29 11.31
C GLN A 96 2.11 10.38 10.86
N THR A 97 2.87 11.30 11.45
CA THR A 97 4.31 11.31 11.34
C THR A 97 4.94 10.30 12.29
N GLY A 98 6.08 9.74 11.93
CA GLY A 98 6.84 8.80 12.75
C GLY A 98 6.99 7.44 12.11
N THR A 99 7.38 6.46 12.93
CA THR A 99 7.73 5.12 12.46
C THR A 99 6.49 4.24 12.37
N TYR A 100 6.20 3.77 11.16
CA TYR A 100 5.29 2.67 10.92
C TYR A 100 6.08 1.37 10.90
N ARG A 101 5.54 0.34 11.55
CA ARG A 101 6.06 -1.03 11.51
C ARG A 101 5.07 -1.88 10.73
N GLY A 102 5.55 -2.87 9.98
CA GLY A 102 4.63 -3.77 9.30
C GLY A 102 5.31 -4.75 8.37
N LEU A 103 4.48 -5.58 7.75
CA LEU A 103 4.85 -6.63 6.81
C LEU A 103 3.70 -6.89 5.85
N PHE A 104 3.97 -7.62 4.78
CA PHE A 104 2.92 -8.13 3.90
C PHE A 104 2.49 -9.51 4.34
N ARG A 105 1.19 -9.75 4.39
CA ARG A 105 0.58 -11.04 4.72
C ARG A 105 -0.25 -11.50 3.53
N LEU A 106 0.07 -12.69 3.04
CA LEU A 106 -0.68 -13.38 2.02
C LEU A 106 -1.59 -14.42 2.69
N THR A 107 -2.89 -14.28 2.47
CA THR A 107 -3.91 -15.22 2.94
C THR A 107 -4.52 -15.90 1.74
N ARG A 108 -4.67 -17.22 1.82
CA ARG A 108 -5.31 -18.04 0.78
C ARG A 108 -6.48 -18.78 1.41
N LYS A 109 -7.43 -19.21 0.58
CA LYS A 109 -8.59 -20.01 1.03
C LYS A 109 -8.20 -21.24 1.86
N ALA A 110 -7.07 -21.87 1.51
CA ALA A 110 -6.51 -23.00 2.24
C ALA A 110 -5.04 -22.74 2.59
N GLY A 111 -4.60 -23.27 3.73
CA GLY A 111 -3.26 -23.09 4.26
C GLY A 111 -3.16 -21.96 5.27
N ALA A 112 -2.05 -21.92 6.00
CA ALA A 112 -1.76 -20.85 6.93
C ALA A 112 -1.36 -19.56 6.19
N PRO A 113 -1.65 -18.37 6.75
CA PRO A 113 -1.12 -17.12 6.21
C PRO A 113 0.41 -17.16 6.16
N GLN A 114 0.97 -16.54 5.12
CA GLN A 114 2.42 -16.41 4.96
C GLN A 114 2.81 -14.95 4.95
N GLU A 115 3.93 -14.62 5.60
CA GLU A 115 4.34 -13.25 5.82
C GLU A 115 5.68 -12.95 5.14
N SER A 116 5.84 -11.72 4.70
CA SER A 116 7.13 -11.19 4.26
C SER A 116 8.03 -10.91 5.45
N ALA A 117 9.31 -10.63 5.19
CA ALA A 117 10.14 -9.94 6.17
C ALA A 117 9.51 -8.58 6.54
N ALA A 118 9.85 -8.09 7.73
CA ALA A 118 9.40 -6.77 8.19
C ALA A 118 9.88 -5.65 7.25
N ASN A 119 8.99 -4.70 6.95
CA ASN A 119 9.24 -3.56 6.06
C ASN A 119 8.82 -2.25 6.75
N PRO A 120 9.54 -1.83 7.82
CA PRO A 120 9.25 -0.58 8.50
C PRO A 120 9.60 0.63 7.64
N PHE A 121 8.93 1.75 7.89
CA PHE A 121 9.22 3.02 7.23
C PHE A 121 8.93 4.20 8.14
N VAL A 122 9.63 5.31 7.91
CA VAL A 122 9.46 6.56 8.65
C VAL A 122 8.71 7.54 7.77
N VAL A 123 7.70 8.18 8.34
CA VAL A 123 6.89 9.20 7.69
C VAL A 123 7.26 10.57 8.25
N ALA A 124 7.73 11.46 7.38
CA ALA A 124 7.99 12.85 7.72
C ALA A 124 6.73 13.71 7.63
N ALA A 125 6.79 14.93 8.14
CA ALA A 125 5.73 15.92 7.93
C ALA A 125 5.52 16.19 6.43
N GLY A 126 4.26 16.20 6.01
CA GLY A 126 3.81 16.60 4.67
C GLY A 126 3.33 18.05 4.63
N ARG A 127 2.91 18.51 3.45
CA ARG A 127 2.31 19.85 3.25
C ARG A 127 0.82 19.82 2.94
N LYS A 128 0.24 18.63 2.76
CA LYS A 128 -1.16 18.47 2.41
C LYS A 128 -2.05 18.73 3.64
N PRO A 129 -3.28 19.25 3.42
CA PRO A 129 -4.19 19.58 4.52
C PRO A 129 -4.75 18.35 5.25
N GLY A 130 -4.62 17.17 4.64
CA GLY A 130 -5.11 15.91 5.16
C GLY A 130 -6.42 15.46 4.52
N PHE A 131 -7.08 14.48 5.10
CA PHE A 131 -8.36 14.01 4.63
C PHE A 131 -9.49 14.95 5.05
N LEU A 132 -10.54 15.00 4.24
CA LEU A 132 -11.70 15.84 4.48
C LEU A 132 -12.74 15.09 5.31
N HIS A 133 -13.20 15.71 6.38
CA HIS A 133 -14.21 15.16 7.29
C HIS A 133 -15.41 16.10 7.40
N LYS A 134 -16.56 15.53 7.73
CA LYS A 134 -17.70 16.31 8.22
C LYS A 134 -17.27 17.02 9.52
N ASN A 135 -17.51 18.33 9.60
CA ASN A 135 -17.20 19.10 10.79
C ASN A 135 -18.45 19.35 11.65
N ASP A 136 -19.51 19.86 11.03
CA ASP A 136 -20.80 20.10 11.68
C ASP A 136 -21.95 19.82 10.68
N GLN A 137 -23.14 20.34 10.95
CA GLN A 137 -24.29 20.16 10.05
C GLN A 137 -24.16 20.89 8.71
N TYR A 138 -23.22 21.84 8.59
CA TYR A 138 -23.14 22.79 7.47
C TYR A 138 -21.77 22.84 6.79
N THR A 139 -20.71 22.34 7.42
CA THR A 139 -19.34 22.51 6.96
C THR A 139 -18.53 21.21 6.98
N PHE A 140 -17.48 21.20 6.15
CA PHE A 140 -16.43 20.20 6.17
C PHE A 140 -15.12 20.82 6.67
N ARG A 141 -14.20 19.96 7.13
CA ARG A 141 -12.89 20.36 7.63
C ARG A 141 -11.84 19.32 7.30
N PHE A 142 -10.66 19.76 6.91
CA PHE A 142 -9.50 18.90 6.73
C PHE A 142 -8.85 18.53 8.07
N ASP A 143 -8.06 17.45 8.11
CA ASP A 143 -7.33 17.04 9.33
C ASP A 143 -6.45 18.14 9.94
N ASN A 144 -5.88 19.03 9.12
CA ASN A 144 -5.10 20.18 9.58
C ASN A 144 -5.95 21.30 10.23
N GLY A 145 -7.26 21.13 10.31
CA GLY A 145 -8.19 22.08 10.91
C GLY A 145 -8.80 23.09 9.94
N GLN A 146 -8.33 23.16 8.68
CA GLN A 146 -8.83 24.11 7.68
C GLN A 146 -10.27 23.78 7.29
N LEU A 147 -11.17 24.76 7.36
CA LEU A 147 -12.54 24.63 6.86
C LEU A 147 -12.55 24.49 5.34
N PHE A 148 -13.46 23.69 4.83
CA PHE A 148 -13.68 23.48 3.41
C PHE A 148 -15.13 23.80 3.04
N ARG A 149 -15.27 24.58 1.97
CA ARG A 149 -16.53 24.85 1.29
C ARG A 149 -16.38 24.46 -0.17
N GLY A 150 -16.96 23.32 -0.52
CA GLY A 150 -16.97 22.81 -1.89
C GLY A 150 -17.79 23.72 -2.80
N ILE A 151 -17.18 24.19 -3.87
CA ILE A 151 -17.84 24.92 -4.95
C ILE A 151 -17.54 24.18 -6.23
N GLY A 152 -18.56 23.71 -6.92
CA GLY A 152 -18.38 22.93 -8.14
C GLY A 152 -19.68 22.71 -8.89
N GLU A 153 -19.55 21.98 -9.99
CA GLU A 153 -20.65 21.62 -10.88
C GLU A 153 -20.66 20.09 -11.08
N ASN A 154 -21.84 19.53 -11.35
CA ASN A 154 -21.90 18.16 -11.82
C ASN A 154 -21.33 18.07 -13.24
N VAL A 155 -20.21 17.38 -13.41
CA VAL A 155 -19.62 17.09 -14.72
C VAL A 155 -19.94 15.64 -15.09
N GLY A 156 -20.93 15.45 -15.94
CA GLY A 156 -21.34 14.13 -16.40
C GLY A 156 -20.66 13.75 -17.72
N TRP A 157 -19.88 12.66 -17.68
CA TRP A 157 -19.26 11.98 -18.82
C TRP A 157 -18.32 12.82 -19.68
N GLU A 158 -17.27 12.18 -20.19
CA GLU A 158 -16.40 12.82 -21.16
C GLU A 158 -17.04 12.81 -22.53
N ALA A 159 -16.88 13.89 -23.28
CA ALA A 159 -17.24 13.93 -24.70
C ALA A 159 -16.66 12.71 -25.44
N ARG A 160 -17.51 12.04 -26.22
CA ARG A 160 -17.05 11.01 -27.15
C ARG A 160 -16.23 11.64 -28.27
N SER A 161 -15.43 10.82 -28.96
CA SER A 161 -14.55 11.30 -30.03
C SER A 161 -15.26 12.01 -31.19
N PHE A 162 -16.58 11.81 -31.34
CA PHE A 162 -17.42 12.45 -32.35
C PHE A 162 -18.19 13.68 -31.83
N GLU A 163 -18.03 14.04 -30.56
CA GLU A 163 -18.66 15.21 -29.92
C GLU A 163 -17.67 16.38 -29.83
N ASN A 164 -18.17 17.54 -29.38
CA ASN A 164 -17.32 18.71 -29.21
C ASN A 164 -16.33 18.49 -28.05
N GLN A 165 -15.04 18.51 -28.37
CA GLN A 165 -13.96 18.29 -27.41
C GLN A 165 -13.88 19.35 -26.29
N LYS A 166 -14.61 20.47 -26.41
CA LYS A 166 -14.79 21.42 -25.30
C LYS A 166 -15.51 20.80 -24.09
N PHE A 167 -16.14 19.63 -24.23
CA PHE A 167 -16.75 18.90 -23.12
C PHE A 167 -15.92 17.69 -22.64
N THR A 168 -14.62 17.61 -22.98
CA THR A 168 -13.76 16.60 -22.35
C THR A 168 -13.35 17.03 -20.94
N TYR A 169 -12.87 16.08 -20.14
CA TYR A 169 -12.40 16.36 -18.79
C TYR A 169 -11.14 17.24 -18.79
N GLU A 170 -10.29 17.11 -19.81
CA GLU A 170 -9.10 17.95 -19.99
C GLU A 170 -9.43 19.43 -20.21
N TYR A 171 -10.60 19.73 -20.77
CA TYR A 171 -11.06 21.12 -20.89
C TYR A 171 -11.83 21.58 -19.66
N LEU A 172 -12.83 20.79 -19.24
CA LEU A 172 -13.78 21.19 -18.19
C LEU A 172 -13.12 21.33 -16.83
N LEU A 173 -12.29 20.36 -16.40
CA LEU A 173 -11.71 20.39 -15.06
C LEU A 173 -10.74 21.57 -14.86
N PRO A 174 -9.81 21.88 -15.79
CA PRO A 174 -8.97 23.07 -15.67
C PRO A 174 -9.76 24.38 -15.76
N THR A 175 -10.82 24.42 -16.58
CA THR A 175 -11.69 25.60 -16.69
C THR A 175 -12.41 25.87 -15.38
N LEU A 176 -13.00 24.84 -14.76
CA LEU A 176 -13.65 24.94 -13.45
C LEU A 176 -12.65 25.40 -12.38
N ALA A 177 -11.47 24.78 -12.33
CA ALA A 177 -10.41 25.16 -11.39
C ALA A 177 -9.97 26.63 -11.57
N LYS A 178 -9.80 27.10 -12.81
CA LYS A 178 -9.48 28.51 -13.11
C LYS A 178 -10.57 29.48 -12.64
N ASN A 179 -11.82 29.02 -12.57
CA ASN A 179 -12.96 29.80 -12.09
C ASN A 179 -13.28 29.57 -10.60
N GLY A 180 -12.37 28.94 -9.84
CA GLY A 180 -12.48 28.82 -8.39
C GLY A 180 -13.26 27.61 -7.88
N ALA A 181 -13.60 26.65 -8.74
CA ALA A 181 -14.12 25.36 -8.29
C ALA A 181 -13.01 24.55 -7.59
N ASN A 182 -13.39 23.73 -6.60
CA ASN A 182 -12.45 23.02 -5.71
C ASN A 182 -12.93 21.65 -5.19
#